data_AF-A0A212DCG7-F1
#
_entry.id   AF-A0A212DCG7-F1
#
_cell.length_a   1.000
_cell.length_b   1.000
_cell.length_c   1.000
_cell.angle_alpha   90.00
_cell.angle_beta   90.00
_cell.angle_gamma   90.00
#
_symmetry.space_group_name_H-M   'P 1'
#
loop_
_entity.id
_entity.type
_entity.pdbx_description
1 polymer ?
#
loop_
_entity_poly.entity_id
_entity_poly.type
_entity_poly.pdbx_seq_one_letter_code
_entity_poly.pdbx_strand_id
1 'polypeptide(L)'
;AYLDPHFLFNSISASIVCSVVLGEHFNYQDPRLLQLLHLMNEIFIILYSSYAQVFEIFPGILKHFPGTHTCLYSMIQEVKDFITENMERHQKMLDPSGPKDFIDSFLLLMDKEHSDPESEFRQQNLVHMVFSLFFAGTETSSSTLCFGFLLLLKNPDVLGKPICLSEGISHTKLFLFFTAILQNFSTSEDIDLIPQDSGVGKVSLMFQIHFLPHQRG
;
A
#
# COMPACT_ATOMS: atom_id res chain seq x y z
N ALA A 1 11.07 21.27 6.63
CA ALA A 1 11.29 20.51 5.38
C ALA A 1 9.94 19.99 4.92
N TYR A 2 9.63 20.05 3.63
CA TYR A 2 8.40 19.47 3.10
C TYR A 2 8.51 17.95 3.17
N LEU A 3 7.62 17.31 3.93
CA LEU A 3 7.51 15.86 3.99
C LEU A 3 6.12 15.52 3.46
N ASP A 4 6.06 14.71 2.41
CA ASP A 4 4.80 14.12 1.96
C ASP A 4 4.46 12.95 2.90
N PRO A 5 3.48 13.09 3.82
CA PRO A 5 3.12 12.03 4.74
C PRO A 5 2.54 10.83 4.00
N HIS A 6 1.87 11.02 2.86
CA HIS A 6 1.30 9.94 2.07
C HIS A 6 2.41 9.03 1.56
N PHE A 7 3.45 9.60 0.94
CA PHE A 7 4.61 8.84 0.49
C PHE A 7 5.28 8.04 1.61
N LEU A 8 5.43 8.64 2.81
CA LEU A 8 6.03 7.95 3.96
C LEU A 8 5.15 6.78 4.44
N PHE A 9 3.85 6.99 4.62
CA PHE A 9 2.92 5.94 5.05
C PHE A 9 2.77 4.84 4.01
N ASN A 10 2.80 5.20 2.73
CA ASN A 10 2.80 4.28 1.60
C ASN A 10 4.07 3.40 1.64
N SER A 11 5.24 4.03 1.76
CA SER A 11 6.52 3.33 1.90
C SER A 11 6.57 2.38 3.10
N ILE A 12 6.04 2.79 4.26
CA ILE A 12 5.97 1.93 5.45
C ILE A 12 5.04 0.73 5.21
N SER A 13 3.85 0.98 4.66
CA SER A 13 2.85 -0.06 4.39
C SER A 13 3.39 -1.09 3.39
N ALA A 14 4.00 -0.62 2.30
CA ALA A 14 4.61 -1.50 1.31
C ALA A 14 5.79 -2.29 1.87
N SER A 15 6.62 -1.69 2.72
CA SER A 15 7.74 -2.41 3.35
C SER A 15 7.24 -3.57 4.22
N ILE A 16 6.13 -3.39 4.94
CA ILE A 16 5.49 -4.46 5.70
C ILE A 16 4.98 -5.56 4.76
N VAL A 17 4.28 -5.20 3.68
CA VAL A 17 3.78 -6.19 2.71
C VAL A 17 4.94 -6.92 2.03
N CYS A 18 5.97 -6.22 1.56
CA CYS A 18 7.20 -6.81 1.03
C CYS A 18 7.83 -7.81 2.00
N SER A 19 7.94 -7.47 3.28
CA SER A 19 8.55 -8.35 4.27
C SER A 19 7.75 -9.64 4.48
N VAL A 20 6.42 -9.58 4.41
CA VAL A 20 5.55 -10.76 4.55
C VAL A 20 5.53 -11.58 3.25
N VAL A 21 5.52 -10.91 2.10
CA VAL A 21 5.28 -11.55 0.81
C VAL A 21 6.57 -12.03 0.14
N LEU A 22 7.64 -11.24 0.21
CA LEU A 22 8.92 -11.47 -0.47
C LEU A 22 10.05 -11.82 0.50
N GLY A 23 9.80 -11.83 1.82
CA GLY A 23 10.85 -12.04 2.82
C GLY A 23 11.95 -10.98 2.85
N GLU A 24 11.81 -9.90 2.06
CA GLU A 24 12.84 -8.87 1.86
C GLU A 24 12.51 -7.58 2.59
N HIS A 25 13.51 -7.02 3.27
CA HIS A 25 13.48 -5.66 3.81
C HIS A 25 14.05 -4.69 2.77
N PHE A 26 13.16 -4.02 2.04
CA PHE A 26 13.55 -2.98 1.10
C PHE A 26 13.99 -1.71 1.83
N ASN A 27 15.03 -1.06 1.33
CA ASN A 27 15.36 0.31 1.70
C ASN A 27 14.29 1.24 1.11
N TYR A 28 13.85 2.25 1.85
CA TYR A 28 12.92 3.27 1.36
C TYR A 28 13.42 4.05 0.14
N GLN A 29 14.73 3.96 -0.16
CA GLN A 29 15.34 4.55 -1.35
C GLN A 29 15.62 3.52 -2.47
N ASP A 30 15.19 2.25 -2.33
CA ASP A 30 15.34 1.25 -3.39
C ASP A 30 14.50 1.66 -4.60
N PRO A 31 15.12 1.92 -5.78
CA PRO A 31 14.39 2.34 -6.97
C PRO A 31 13.29 1.36 -7.41
N ARG A 32 13.47 0.05 -7.17
CA ARG A 32 12.48 -0.97 -7.53
C ARG A 32 11.22 -0.87 -6.69
N LEU A 33 11.40 -0.64 -5.38
CA LEU A 33 10.26 -0.41 -4.48
C LEU A 33 9.55 0.89 -4.87
N LEU A 34 10.29 1.96 -5.13
CA LEU A 34 9.70 3.25 -5.52
C LEU A 34 8.90 3.16 -6.82
N GLN A 35 9.40 2.40 -7.80
CA GLN A 35 8.68 2.13 -9.04
C GLN A 35 7.41 1.31 -8.79
N LEU A 36 7.48 0.24 -7.97
CA LEU A 36 6.31 -0.54 -7.59
C LEU A 36 5.24 0.33 -6.90
N LEU A 37 5.65 1.18 -5.96
CA LEU A 37 4.76 2.09 -5.24
C LEU A 37 4.11 3.10 -6.18
N HIS A 38 4.88 3.66 -7.11
CA HIS A 38 4.36 4.59 -8.10
C HIS A 38 3.30 3.91 -8.98
N LEU A 39 3.59 2.72 -9.50
CA LEU A 39 2.64 1.95 -10.32
C LEU A 39 1.36 1.61 -9.54
N MET A 40 1.48 1.18 -8.28
CA MET A 40 0.32 0.86 -7.44
C MET A 40 -0.57 2.08 -7.18
N ASN A 41 0.03 3.24 -6.90
CA ASN A 41 -0.69 4.48 -6.72
C ASN A 41 -1.42 4.92 -8.00
N GLU A 42 -0.78 4.83 -9.17
CA GLU A 42 -1.43 5.15 -10.44
C GLU A 42 -2.56 4.18 -10.78
N ILE A 43 -2.35 2.88 -10.56
CA ILE A 43 -3.39 1.85 -10.69
C ILE A 43 -4.58 2.18 -9.78
N PHE A 44 -4.32 2.54 -8.53
CA PHE A 44 -5.34 2.91 -7.56
C PHE A 44 -6.15 4.12 -8.05
N ILE A 45 -5.48 5.21 -8.43
CA ILE A 45 -6.13 6.43 -8.94
C ILE A 45 -7.03 6.10 -10.14
N ILE A 46 -6.54 5.29 -11.09
CA ILE A 46 -7.33 4.92 -12.27
C ILE A 46 -8.54 4.08 -11.88
N LEU A 47 -8.37 3.05 -11.05
CA LEU A 47 -9.45 2.12 -10.66
C LEU A 47 -10.57 2.83 -9.90
N TYR A 48 -10.25 3.89 -9.18
CA TYR A 48 -11.23 4.66 -8.43
C TYR A 48 -11.73 5.91 -9.18
N SER A 49 -11.26 6.18 -10.39
CA SER A 49 -11.70 7.30 -11.22
C SER A 49 -13.16 7.16 -11.73
N SER A 50 -13.75 8.29 -12.14
CA SER A 50 -15.04 8.30 -12.84
C SER A 50 -15.00 7.53 -14.17
N TYR A 51 -13.84 7.48 -14.85
CA TYR A 51 -13.66 6.69 -16.06
C TYR A 51 -13.82 5.19 -15.80
N ALA A 52 -13.26 4.67 -14.70
CA ALA A 52 -13.37 3.25 -14.35
C ALA A 52 -14.83 2.84 -14.13
N GLN A 53 -15.64 3.71 -13.51
CA GLN A 53 -17.08 3.46 -13.33
C GLN A 53 -17.82 3.34 -14.68
N VAL A 54 -17.50 4.22 -15.63
CA VAL A 54 -18.08 4.15 -16.98
C VAL A 54 -17.61 2.89 -17.72
N PHE A 55 -16.34 2.52 -17.54
CA PHE A 55 -15.77 1.30 -18.11
C PHE A 55 -16.41 0.03 -17.54
N GLU A 56 -16.74 0.01 -16.26
CA GLU A 56 -17.43 -1.11 -15.59
C GLU A 56 -18.84 -1.33 -16.15
N ILE A 57 -19.55 -0.25 -16.48
CA ILE A 57 -20.92 -0.34 -17.03
C ILE A 57 -20.89 -0.73 -18.52
N PHE A 58 -19.93 -0.23 -19.30
CA PHE A 58 -19.88 -0.42 -20.75
C PHE A 58 -18.57 -1.06 -21.28
N PRO A 59 -18.07 -2.16 -20.69
CA PRO A 59 -16.77 -2.72 -21.07
C PRO A 59 -16.80 -3.28 -22.51
N GLY A 60 -17.95 -3.81 -22.95
CA GLY A 60 -18.11 -4.39 -24.28
C GLY A 60 -17.91 -3.39 -25.42
N ILE A 61 -18.14 -2.10 -25.18
CA ILE A 61 -17.92 -1.03 -26.15
C ILE A 61 -16.54 -0.44 -25.96
N LEU A 62 -16.23 -0.04 -24.72
CA LEU A 62 -15.05 0.77 -24.41
C LEU A 62 -13.72 0.02 -24.56
N LYS A 63 -13.72 -1.31 -24.44
CA LYS A 63 -12.52 -2.15 -24.67
C LYS A 63 -11.93 -2.06 -26.08
N HIS A 64 -12.71 -1.58 -27.05
CA HIS A 64 -12.28 -1.47 -28.45
C HIS A 64 -11.67 -0.12 -28.79
N PHE A 65 -11.78 0.87 -27.88
CA PHE A 65 -11.22 2.20 -28.08
C PHE A 65 -9.94 2.36 -27.26
N PRO A 66 -8.95 3.15 -27.69
CA PRO A 66 -7.83 3.49 -26.83
C PRO A 66 -8.31 4.32 -25.63
N GLY A 67 -7.73 4.09 -24.46
CA GLY A 67 -8.08 4.86 -23.27
C GLY A 67 -7.30 4.46 -22.03
N THR A 68 -7.72 4.99 -20.88
CA THR A 68 -7.06 4.79 -19.59
C THR A 68 -6.94 3.30 -19.20
N HIS A 69 -7.85 2.44 -19.64
CA HIS A 69 -7.75 1.00 -19.42
C HIS A 69 -6.55 0.35 -20.12
N THR A 70 -6.11 0.85 -21.29
CA THR A 70 -4.91 0.34 -21.97
C THR A 70 -3.66 0.65 -21.15
N CYS A 71 -3.57 1.87 -20.61
CA CYS A 71 -2.50 2.27 -19.69
C CYS A 71 -2.52 1.40 -18.43
N LEU A 72 -3.70 1.23 -17.82
CA LEU A 72 -3.92 0.37 -16.65
C LEU A 72 -3.40 -1.06 -16.88
N TYR A 73 -3.72 -1.68 -18.02
CA TYR A 73 -3.24 -3.03 -18.33
C TYR A 73 -1.72 -3.09 -18.44
N SER A 74 -1.08 -2.08 -19.03
CA SER A 74 0.38 -2.00 -19.13
C SER A 74 1.03 -1.90 -17.75
N MET A 75 0.50 -1.06 -16.86
CA MET A 75 1.03 -0.92 -15.50
C MET A 75 0.81 -2.18 -14.66
N ILE A 76 -0.36 -2.81 -14.76
CA ILE A 76 -0.62 -4.10 -14.10
C ILE A 76 0.36 -5.16 -14.62
N GLN A 77 0.67 -5.15 -15.92
CA GLN A 77 1.64 -6.09 -16.49
C GLN A 77 3.05 -5.85 -15.93
N GLU A 78 3.50 -4.60 -15.85
CA GLU A 78 4.81 -4.24 -15.29
C GLU A 78 4.95 -4.69 -13.82
N VAL A 79 3.89 -4.53 -13.02
CA VAL A 79 3.85 -5.05 -11.65
C VAL A 79 3.90 -6.58 -11.63
N LYS A 80 3.15 -7.26 -12.50
CA LYS A 80 3.17 -8.73 -12.60
C LYS A 80 4.55 -9.25 -13.03
N ASP A 81 5.26 -8.54 -13.89
CA ASP A 81 6.61 -8.88 -14.32
C ASP A 81 7.58 -8.76 -13.14
N PHE A 82 7.48 -7.68 -12.34
CA PHE A 82 8.24 -7.54 -11.09
C PHE A 82 7.98 -8.69 -10.11
N ILE A 83 6.72 -9.08 -9.93
CA ILE A 83 6.34 -10.20 -9.05
C ILE A 83 6.92 -11.52 -9.57
N THR A 84 6.77 -11.77 -10.87
CA THR A 84 7.24 -13.01 -11.53
C THR A 84 8.75 -13.14 -11.39
N GLU A 85 9.49 -12.05 -11.59
CA GLU A 85 10.95 -12.05 -11.41
C GLU A 85 11.35 -12.41 -9.96
N ASN A 86 10.65 -11.86 -8.97
CA ASN A 86 10.89 -12.21 -7.57
C ASN A 86 10.54 -13.67 -7.26
N MET A 87 9.44 -14.18 -7.81
CA MET A 87 9.06 -15.59 -7.67
C MET A 87 10.12 -16.53 -8.23
N GLU A 88 10.68 -16.23 -9.40
CA GLU A 88 11.77 -17.02 -9.99
C GLU A 88 13.04 -17.02 -9.12
N ARG A 89 13.32 -15.92 -8.41
CA ARG A 89 14.42 -15.87 -7.44
C ARG A 89 14.15 -16.79 -6.24
N HIS A 90 12.94 -16.75 -5.68
CA HIS A 90 12.55 -17.61 -4.56
C HIS A 90 12.62 -19.08 -4.96
N GLN A 91 12.11 -19.44 -6.14
CA GLN A 91 12.16 -20.82 -6.64
C GLN A 91 13.59 -21.37 -6.75
N LYS A 92 14.59 -20.54 -7.09
CA LYS A 92 16.00 -20.94 -7.18
C LYS A 92 16.67 -21.13 -5.81
N MET A 93 16.17 -20.47 -4.77
CA MET A 93 16.76 -20.45 -3.43
C MET A 93 15.90 -21.15 -2.37
N LEU A 94 14.81 -21.80 -2.80
CA LEU A 94 13.78 -22.37 -1.95
C LEU A 94 14.38 -23.45 -1.04
N ASP A 95 14.17 -23.30 0.25
CA ASP A 95 14.49 -24.32 1.26
C ASP A 95 13.18 -24.98 1.74
N PRO A 96 12.91 -26.24 1.33
CA PRO A 96 11.69 -26.94 1.74
C PRO A 96 11.54 -27.14 3.25
N SER A 97 12.63 -27.03 4.01
CA SER A 97 12.62 -27.23 5.46
C SER A 97 12.28 -25.97 6.25
N GLY A 98 12.30 -24.80 5.62
CA GLY A 98 12.10 -23.52 6.29
C GLY A 98 11.63 -22.40 5.35
N PRO A 99 10.35 -22.39 4.93
CA PRO A 99 9.80 -21.31 4.12
C PRO A 99 9.87 -19.98 4.88
N LYS A 100 10.37 -18.94 4.21
CA LYS A 100 10.66 -17.65 4.85
C LYS A 100 9.53 -16.64 4.73
N ASP A 101 8.70 -16.79 3.71
CA ASP A 101 7.67 -15.84 3.33
C ASP A 101 6.49 -16.52 2.62
N PHE A 102 5.55 -15.68 2.17
CA PHE A 102 4.36 -16.13 1.45
C PHE A 102 4.69 -16.84 0.14
N ILE A 103 5.66 -16.34 -0.64
CA ILE A 103 6.02 -16.96 -1.92
C ILE A 103 6.61 -18.34 -1.70
N ASP A 104 7.57 -18.48 -0.78
CA ASP A 104 8.14 -19.79 -0.43
C ASP A 104 7.05 -20.79 0.00
N SER A 105 6.17 -20.35 0.89
CA SER A 105 5.07 -21.18 1.39
C SER A 105 4.15 -21.63 0.26
N PHE A 106 3.83 -20.73 -0.67
CA PHE A 106 2.98 -21.04 -1.81
C PHE A 106 3.67 -21.99 -2.80
N LEU A 107 4.95 -21.77 -3.11
CA LEU A 107 5.72 -22.64 -3.99
C LEU A 107 5.81 -24.07 -3.46
N LEU A 108 5.94 -24.25 -2.13
CA LEU A 108 5.91 -25.59 -1.51
C LEU A 108 4.54 -26.26 -1.62
N LEU A 109 3.45 -25.49 -1.49
CA LEU A 109 2.10 -26.02 -1.70
C LEU A 109 1.86 -26.39 -3.17
N MET A 110 2.37 -25.59 -4.11
CA MET A 110 2.34 -25.92 -5.54
C MET A 110 3.06 -27.24 -5.83
N ASP A 111 4.23 -27.46 -5.25
CA ASP A 111 4.98 -28.71 -5.43
C ASP A 111 4.25 -29.90 -4.78
N LYS A 112 3.64 -29.70 -3.61
CA LYS A 112 2.87 -30.75 -2.93
C LYS A 112 1.61 -31.16 -3.69
N GLU A 113 0.94 -30.22 -4.33
CA GLU A 113 -0.35 -30.42 -5.01
C GLU A 113 -0.22 -30.53 -6.54
N HIS A 114 0.99 -30.60 -7.09
CA HIS A 114 1.24 -30.58 -8.55
C HIS A 114 0.49 -31.67 -9.35
N SER A 115 0.11 -32.77 -8.69
CA SER A 115 -0.61 -33.89 -9.30
C SER A 115 -2.13 -33.74 -9.28
N ASP A 116 -2.67 -32.77 -8.56
CA ASP A 116 -4.11 -32.53 -8.46
C ASP A 116 -4.58 -31.53 -9.55
N PRO A 117 -5.39 -31.97 -10.53
CA PRO A 117 -5.88 -31.10 -11.60
C PRO A 117 -6.81 -29.98 -11.09
N GLU A 118 -7.47 -30.17 -9.95
CA GLU A 118 -8.37 -29.19 -9.34
C GLU A 118 -7.64 -28.22 -8.39
N SER A 119 -6.31 -28.35 -8.25
CA SER A 119 -5.54 -27.46 -7.37
C SER A 119 -5.53 -26.02 -7.89
N GLU A 120 -5.80 -25.10 -6.97
CA GLU A 120 -5.68 -23.65 -7.14
C GLU A 120 -4.22 -23.16 -6.95
N PHE A 121 -3.30 -24.04 -6.55
CA PHE A 121 -1.89 -23.70 -6.37
C PHE A 121 -1.17 -23.70 -7.72
N ARG A 122 -1.42 -22.64 -8.49
CA ARG A 122 -0.84 -22.40 -9.82
C ARG A 122 -0.01 -21.12 -9.82
N GLN A 123 0.98 -21.05 -10.70
CA GLN A 123 1.88 -19.89 -10.80
C GLN A 123 1.11 -18.58 -11.08
N GLN A 124 0.09 -18.63 -11.94
CA GLN A 124 -0.74 -17.46 -12.26
C GLN A 124 -1.52 -16.97 -11.03
N ASN A 125 -2.07 -17.90 -10.26
CA ASN A 125 -2.78 -17.57 -9.03
C ASN A 125 -1.84 -16.95 -8.01
N LEU A 126 -0.61 -17.46 -7.85
CA LEU A 126 0.42 -16.85 -7.01
C LEU A 126 0.69 -15.39 -7.41
N VAL A 127 0.92 -15.13 -8.70
CA VAL A 127 1.13 -13.76 -9.20
C VAL A 127 -0.07 -12.86 -8.86
N HIS A 128 -1.31 -13.33 -9.05
CA HIS A 128 -2.52 -12.55 -8.73
C HIS A 128 -2.68 -12.31 -7.23
N MET A 129 -2.37 -13.27 -6.38
CA MET A 129 -2.45 -13.10 -4.93
C MET A 129 -1.39 -12.16 -4.41
N VAL A 130 -0.15 -12.27 -4.89
CA VAL A 130 0.92 -11.32 -4.54
C VAL A 130 0.52 -9.90 -4.97
N PHE A 131 0.03 -9.74 -6.20
CA PHE A 131 -0.49 -8.46 -6.68
C PHE A 131 -1.61 -7.92 -5.77
N SER A 132 -2.59 -8.77 -5.44
CA SER A 132 -3.71 -8.41 -4.57
C SER A 132 -3.26 -7.99 -3.16
N LEU A 133 -2.31 -8.72 -2.57
CA LEU A 133 -1.74 -8.39 -1.25
C LEU A 133 -1.02 -7.05 -1.27
N PHE A 134 -0.21 -6.78 -2.30
CA PHE A 134 0.44 -5.48 -2.47
C PHE A 134 -0.56 -4.34 -2.64
N PHE A 135 -1.51 -4.50 -3.56
CA PHE A 135 -2.49 -3.48 -3.90
C PHE A 135 -3.39 -3.15 -2.69
N ALA A 136 -3.96 -4.18 -2.07
CA ALA A 136 -4.85 -4.01 -0.91
C ALA A 136 -4.09 -3.50 0.32
N GLY A 137 -2.91 -4.06 0.62
CA GLY A 137 -2.18 -3.78 1.85
C GLY A 137 -1.49 -2.42 1.88
N THR A 138 -1.12 -1.88 0.73
CA THR A 138 -0.31 -0.66 0.65
C THR A 138 -1.15 0.60 0.63
N GLU A 139 -2.00 0.77 -0.39
CA GLU A 139 -2.71 2.03 -0.64
C GLU A 139 -3.83 2.31 0.37
N THR A 140 -4.56 1.26 0.78
CA THR A 140 -5.66 1.45 1.74
C THR A 140 -5.13 1.80 3.13
N SER A 141 -4.05 1.13 3.54
CA SER A 141 -3.36 1.38 4.81
C SER A 141 -2.73 2.78 4.81
N SER A 142 -1.98 3.15 3.77
CA SER A 142 -1.34 4.47 3.68
C SER A 142 -2.35 5.61 3.71
N SER A 143 -3.45 5.49 2.94
CA SER A 143 -4.56 6.44 2.92
C SER A 143 -5.22 6.58 4.29
N THR A 144 -5.49 5.45 4.95
CA THR A 144 -6.10 5.43 6.28
C THR A 144 -5.19 6.08 7.31
N LEU A 145 -3.88 5.82 7.26
CA LEU A 145 -2.90 6.42 8.15
C LEU A 145 -2.75 7.92 7.92
N CYS A 146 -2.72 8.34 6.65
CA CYS A 146 -2.66 9.75 6.29
C CYS A 146 -3.91 10.49 6.80
N PHE A 147 -5.10 9.92 6.57
CA PHE A 147 -6.34 10.52 7.04
C PHE A 147 -6.44 10.55 8.57
N GLY A 148 -6.06 9.45 9.24
CA GLY A 148 -5.96 9.39 10.69
C GLY A 148 -5.00 10.44 11.25
N PHE A 149 -3.85 10.64 10.60
CA PHE A 149 -2.90 11.67 10.97
C PHE A 149 -3.52 13.08 10.90
N LEU A 150 -4.19 13.39 9.78
CA LEU A 150 -4.80 14.69 9.55
C LEU A 150 -5.95 14.97 10.53
N LEU A 151 -6.75 13.95 10.86
CA LEU A 151 -7.80 14.09 11.87
C LEU A 151 -7.21 14.41 13.26
N LEU A 152 -6.10 13.78 13.63
CA LEU A 152 -5.41 14.05 14.89
C LEU A 152 -4.82 15.48 14.92
N LEU A 153 -4.25 15.94 13.80
CA LEU A 153 -3.73 17.30 13.68
C LEU A 153 -4.84 18.36 13.77
N LYS A 154 -6.00 18.11 13.17
CA LYS A 154 -7.14 19.04 13.19
C LYS A 154 -7.85 19.09 14.55
N ASN A 155 -7.69 18.05 15.39
CA ASN A 155 -8.38 17.93 16.68
C ASN A 155 -7.37 17.66 17.81
N PRO A 156 -6.46 18.60 18.12
CA PRO A 156 -5.42 18.39 19.13
C PRO A 156 -5.99 18.09 20.53
N ASP A 157 -7.20 18.56 20.84
CA ASP A 157 -7.91 18.27 22.10
C ASP A 157 -8.20 16.78 22.32
N VAL A 158 -8.27 15.98 21.26
CA VAL A 158 -8.46 14.52 21.34
C VAL A 158 -7.23 13.84 21.96
N LEU A 159 -6.04 14.43 21.80
CA LEU A 159 -4.78 13.95 22.38
C LEU A 159 -4.52 14.53 23.78
N GLY A 160 -5.12 15.69 24.11
CA GLY A 160 -4.94 16.41 25.38
C GLY A 160 -5.81 15.92 26.53
N LYS A 161 -6.85 15.12 26.28
CA LYS A 161 -7.49 14.34 27.34
C LYS A 161 -6.55 13.18 27.67
N PRO A 162 -6.25 12.88 28.95
CA PRO A 162 -5.52 11.67 29.30
C PRO A 162 -6.33 10.50 28.79
N ILE A 163 -5.93 10.00 27.62
CA ILE A 163 -6.51 8.84 27.03
C ILE A 163 -6.12 7.72 27.99
N CYS A 164 -7.08 7.24 28.79
CA CYS A 164 -7.01 5.94 29.47
C CYS A 164 -7.02 4.81 28.41
N LEU A 165 -6.11 4.88 27.43
CA LEU A 165 -5.67 3.77 26.57
C LEU A 165 -4.35 3.21 27.12
N SER A 166 -4.12 3.38 28.43
CA SER A 166 -3.09 2.65 29.17
C SER A 166 -3.54 1.20 29.31
N GLU A 167 -3.07 0.36 28.39
CA GLU A 167 -2.52 -1.00 28.61
C GLU A 167 -2.69 -1.89 27.37
N GLY A 168 -3.73 -1.69 26.55
CA GLY A 168 -4.04 -2.62 25.44
C GLY A 168 -3.43 -2.30 24.07
N ILE A 169 -3.32 -1.02 23.70
CA ILE A 169 -3.06 -0.62 22.29
C ILE A 169 -1.62 -0.09 22.07
N SER A 170 -0.87 0.14 23.16
CA SER A 170 0.49 0.73 23.12
C SER A 170 1.55 -0.14 22.44
N HIS A 171 1.24 -1.39 22.11
CA HIS A 171 2.20 -2.32 21.50
C HIS A 171 2.21 -2.31 19.97
N THR A 172 1.26 -1.63 19.33
CA THR A 172 1.26 -1.56 17.86
C THR A 172 2.20 -0.45 17.40
N LYS A 173 3.15 -0.78 16.51
CA LYS A 173 4.12 0.18 15.92
C LYS A 173 3.45 1.46 15.41
N LEU A 174 2.20 1.36 14.96
CA LEU A 174 1.35 2.46 14.54
C LEU A 174 1.16 3.55 15.63
N PHE A 175 0.82 3.13 16.85
CA PHE A 175 0.53 4.05 17.95
C PHE A 175 1.78 4.80 18.40
N LEU A 176 2.92 4.10 18.49
CA LEU A 176 4.21 4.71 18.79
C LEU A 176 4.66 5.67 17.69
N PHE A 177 4.41 5.33 16.41
CA PHE A 177 4.71 6.21 15.28
C PHE A 177 3.89 7.51 15.33
N PHE A 178 2.57 7.41 15.52
CA PHE A 178 1.70 8.58 15.61
C PHE A 178 2.05 9.48 16.80
N THR A 179 2.24 8.90 17.98
CA THR A 179 2.59 9.66 19.18
C THR A 179 3.96 10.32 19.07
N ALA A 180 4.96 9.65 18.51
CA ALA A 180 6.29 10.23 18.30
C ALA A 180 6.25 11.43 17.32
N ILE A 181 5.45 11.38 16.25
CA ILE A 181 5.31 12.51 15.32
C ILE A 181 4.61 13.68 16.01
N LEU A 182 3.49 13.42 16.69
CA LEU A 182 2.72 14.47 17.37
C LEU A 182 3.48 15.12 18.53
N GLN A 183 4.38 14.38 19.19
CA GLN A 183 5.24 14.92 20.25
C GLN A 183 6.36 15.83 19.74
N ASN A 184 6.77 15.69 18.47
CA ASN A 184 7.93 16.42 17.92
C ASN A 184 7.55 17.56 16.97
N PHE A 185 6.33 17.58 16.43
CA PHE A 185 5.94 18.52 15.39
C PHE A 185 4.58 19.18 15.63
N SER A 186 4.47 20.43 15.20
CA SER A 186 3.22 21.19 15.13
C SER A 186 2.90 21.59 13.69
N THR A 187 1.62 21.85 13.40
CA THR A 187 1.13 22.21 12.05
C THR A 187 0.45 23.57 12.03
N SER A 188 0.35 24.18 10.84
CA SER A 188 -0.43 25.41 10.63
C SER A 188 -1.94 25.17 10.70
N GLU A 189 -2.71 26.19 11.04
CA GLU A 189 -4.13 26.10 11.44
C GLU A 189 -5.11 25.72 10.30
N ASP A 190 -4.73 25.87 9.03
CA ASP A 190 -5.64 25.62 7.90
C ASP A 190 -5.41 24.25 7.23
N ILE A 191 -5.99 23.18 7.80
CA ILE A 191 -6.06 21.85 7.15
C ILE A 191 -7.46 21.68 6.53
N ASP A 192 -7.53 21.84 5.20
CA ASP A 192 -8.71 21.44 4.42
C ASP A 192 -8.78 19.91 4.35
N LEU A 193 -9.99 19.33 4.49
CA LEU A 193 -10.21 17.88 4.47
C LEU A 193 -11.05 17.42 3.25
N ILE A 194 -11.37 18.33 2.32
CA ILE A 194 -12.24 18.04 1.17
C ILE A 194 -11.48 17.21 0.12
N PRO A 195 -11.93 15.96 -0.20
CA PRO A 195 -11.35 15.15 -1.27
C PRO A 195 -11.30 15.91 -2.59
N GLN A 196 -10.15 15.96 -3.26
CA GLN A 196 -10.01 16.64 -4.55
C GLN A 196 -10.69 15.88 -5.71
N ASP A 197 -10.95 14.58 -5.55
CA ASP A 197 -11.64 13.78 -6.55
C ASP A 197 -12.68 12.86 -5.88
N SER A 198 -13.87 12.74 -6.48
CA SER A 198 -15.02 12.02 -5.94
C SER A 198 -15.43 10.89 -6.88
N GLY A 199 -14.70 9.77 -6.81
CA GLY A 199 -15.02 8.52 -7.49
C GLY A 199 -15.59 7.44 -6.55
N VAL A 200 -15.42 6.15 -6.86
CA VAL A 200 -15.73 5.07 -5.90
C VAL A 200 -14.64 5.10 -4.84
N GLY A 201 -14.99 5.22 -3.56
CA GLY A 201 -14.01 5.50 -2.51
C GLY A 201 -13.57 6.96 -2.50
N LYS A 202 -13.36 7.52 -1.31
CA LYS A 202 -12.70 8.81 -1.17
C LYS A 202 -11.22 8.58 -1.44
N VAL A 203 -10.76 8.87 -2.66
CA VAL A 203 -9.33 8.88 -2.98
C VAL A 203 -8.70 9.91 -2.04
N SER A 204 -7.83 9.41 -1.14
CA SER A 204 -7.25 10.22 -0.09
C SER A 204 -6.23 11.18 -0.69
N LEU A 205 -6.72 12.37 -1.04
CA LEU A 205 -6.08 13.65 -0.80
C LEU A 205 -4.54 13.67 -0.88
N MET A 206 -4.00 14.13 -2.00
CA MET A 206 -2.65 14.68 -2.00
C MET A 206 -2.62 15.92 -1.10
N PHE A 207 -2.12 15.77 0.12
CA PHE A 207 -1.85 16.89 1.02
C PHE A 207 -0.35 17.03 1.25
N GLN A 208 0.14 18.27 1.16
CA GLN A 208 1.46 18.61 1.67
C GLN A 208 1.30 19.18 3.08
N ILE A 209 1.86 18.51 4.08
CA ILE A 209 1.86 18.99 5.46
C ILE A 209 3.19 19.69 5.74
N HIS A 210 3.12 20.92 6.26
CA HIS A 210 4.30 21.62 6.73
C HIS A 210 4.55 21.31 8.21
N PHE A 211 5.56 20.49 8.49
CA PHE A 211 5.97 20.18 9.86
C PHE A 211 6.86 21.29 10.41
N LEU A 212 6.42 21.94 11.49
CA LEU A 212 7.24 22.87 12.27
C LEU A 212 7.80 22.12 13.48
N PRO A 213 9.13 22.08 13.67
CA PRO A 213 9.71 21.48 14.87
C PRO A 213 9.29 22.30 16.10
N HIS A 214 8.96 21.62 17.19
CA HIS A 214 8.79 22.30 18.48
C HIS A 214 10.11 22.99 18.86
N GLN A 215 10.09 24.32 19.02
CA GLN A 215 11.23 25.02 19.60
C GLN A 215 11.30 24.65 21.09
N ARG A 216 12.22 23.76 21.45
CA ARG A 216 12.61 23.56 22.84
C ARG A 216 13.36 24.82 23.28
N GLY A 217 12.71 25.64 24.12
CA GLY A 217 13.38 26.66 24.92
C GLY A 217 14.26 26.04 25.99
#